data_AF-A0A4Y8KSR9-F1
#
_entry.id   AF-A0A4Y8KSR9-F1
#
_cell.length_a   1.000
_cell.length_b   1.000
_cell.length_c   1.000
_cell.angle_alpha   90.00
_cell.angle_beta   90.00
_cell.angle_gamma   90.00
#
_symmetry.space_group_name_H-M   'P 1'
#
loop_
_entity.id
_entity.type
_entity.pdbx_description
1 polymer ?
#
loop_
_entity_poly.entity_id
_entity_poly.type
_entity_poly.pdbx_seq_one_letter_code
_entity_poly.pdbx_strand_id
1 'polypeptide(L)' 'MGKPFVVLAVRGLPTPNGCRWCGLDARSHGISHARSTKFHTWANPTTAQRKARMRARAQTN' A
#
# COMPACT_ATOMS: atom_id res chain seq x y z
N MET A 1 10.88 12.89 13.49
CA MET A 1 10.38 11.50 13.50
C MET A 1 8.99 11.44 12.86
N GLY A 2 8.89 11.09 11.57
CA GLY A 2 7.62 11.05 10.84
C GLY A 2 7.02 9.64 10.91
N LYS A 3 5.85 9.51 11.53
CA LYS A 3 5.08 8.26 11.68
C LYS A 3 4.95 7.55 10.32
N PRO A 4 5.08 6.22 10.24
CA PRO A 4 4.81 5.52 8.99
C PRO A 4 3.35 5.76 8.59
N PHE A 5 3.13 6.02 7.30
CA PHE A 5 1.81 6.09 6.67
C PHE A 5 1.13 4.73 6.82
N VAL A 6 0.48 4.49 7.96
CA VAL A 6 -0.25 3.25 8.20
C VAL A 6 -1.58 3.36 7.45
N VAL A 7 -1.59 2.75 6.27
CA VAL A 7 -2.78 2.38 5.49
C VAL A 7 -3.85 1.85 6.45
N LEU A 8 -5.11 2.24 6.25
CA LEU A 8 -6.27 1.63 6.90
C LEU A 8 -6.48 0.20 6.36
N ALA A 9 -5.50 -0.66 6.60
CA ALA A 9 -5.66 -2.10 6.58
C ALA A 9 -6.28 -2.52 7.91
N VAL A 10 -6.92 -3.69 7.93
CA VAL A 10 -7.12 -4.48 9.16
C VAL A 10 -5.81 -4.40 9.94
N ARG A 11 -5.83 -3.72 11.10
CA ARG A 11 -4.67 -3.11 11.78
C ARG A 11 -3.40 -3.97 11.64
N GLY A 12 -2.47 -3.55 10.76
CA GLY A 12 -1.13 -4.12 10.62
C GLY A 12 -0.84 -4.95 9.36
N LEU A 13 -1.84 -5.40 8.59
CA LEU A 13 -1.61 -6.31 7.46
C LEU A 13 -1.50 -5.55 6.12
N PRO A 14 -0.43 -5.71 5.32
CA PRO A 14 -0.28 -4.98 4.07
C PRO A 14 -1.37 -5.36 3.04
N THR A 15 -1.95 -4.40 2.33
CA THR A 15 -2.96 -4.61 1.27
C THR A 15 -2.30 -5.08 -0.04
N PRO A 16 -2.44 -6.35 -0.45
CA PRO A 16 -1.70 -6.88 -1.61
C PRO A 16 -1.97 -6.09 -2.88
N ASN A 17 -3.25 -5.76 -3.09
CA ASN A 17 -3.75 -5.03 -4.25
C ASN A 17 -3.81 -3.50 -4.04
N GLY A 18 -3.23 -2.99 -2.94
CA GLY A 18 -3.13 -1.56 -2.70
C GLY A 18 -2.23 -0.88 -3.73
N CYS A 19 -2.40 0.44 -3.90
CA CYS A 19 -1.65 1.27 -4.84
C CYS A 19 -0.14 0.97 -4.78
N ARG A 20 0.49 1.00 -5.95
CA ARG A 20 1.93 0.84 -6.13
C ARG A 20 2.74 1.74 -5.20
N TRP A 21 2.27 2.97 -4.98
CA TRP A 21 3.04 4.04 -4.33
C TRP A 21 2.77 4.15 -2.83
N CYS A 22 1.50 4.18 -2.43
CA CYS A 22 1.11 4.40 -1.03
C CYS A 22 0.41 3.20 -0.37
N GLY A 23 0.08 2.16 -1.12
CA GLY A 23 -0.61 0.98 -0.59
C GLY A 23 -2.10 1.15 -0.27
N LEU A 24 -2.70 2.34 -0.47
CA LEU A 24 -4.14 2.51 -0.29
C LEU A 24 -4.93 1.71 -1.34
N ASP A 25 -6.10 1.19 -0.96
CA ASP A 25 -6.96 0.44 -1.87
C ASP A 25 -7.47 1.33 -3.02
N ALA A 26 -7.84 0.72 -4.15
CA ALA A 26 -8.25 1.45 -5.35
C ALA A 26 -9.51 2.30 -5.16
N ARG A 27 -10.43 1.86 -4.29
CA ARG A 27 -11.73 2.51 -4.07
C ARG A 27 -11.61 3.74 -3.18
N SER A 28 -10.58 3.82 -2.32
CA SER A 28 -10.34 4.94 -1.42
C SER A 28 -9.13 5.83 -1.81
N HIS A 29 -8.46 5.56 -2.93
CA HIS A 29 -7.16 6.17 -3.25
C HIS A 29 -7.21 7.64 -3.71
N GLY A 30 -8.21 8.02 -4.51
CA GLY A 30 -8.34 9.37 -5.06
C GLY A 30 -7.06 9.90 -5.72
N ILE A 31 -6.69 11.15 -5.40
CA ILE A 31 -5.34 11.68 -5.63
C ILE A 31 -4.62 11.69 -4.29
N SER A 32 -3.46 11.07 -4.24
CA SER A 32 -2.68 10.90 -3.01
C SER A 32 -1.27 11.44 -3.17
N HIS A 33 -0.60 11.72 -2.05
CA HIS A 33 0.81 12.09 -2.02
C HIS A 33 1.66 10.97 -1.39
N ALA A 34 2.71 10.52 -2.08
CA ALA A 34 3.69 9.58 -1.56
C ALA A 34 5.08 10.20 -1.60
N ARG A 35 5.93 9.90 -0.62
CA ARG A 35 7.31 10.43 -0.57
C ARG A 35 8.12 10.08 -1.83
N SER A 36 7.85 8.93 -2.43
CA SER A 36 8.54 8.44 -3.64
C SER A 36 8.13 9.11 -4.95
N THR A 37 6.90 9.63 -5.04
CA THR A 37 6.29 10.01 -6.33
C THR A 37 5.54 11.35 -6.25
N LYS A 38 5.59 12.03 -5.11
CA LYS A 38 4.79 13.22 -4.81
C LYS A 38 3.30 12.92 -5.08
N PHE A 39 2.59 13.80 -5.76
CA PHE A 39 1.20 13.59 -6.15
C PHE A 39 1.09 12.49 -7.21
N HIS A 40 0.19 11.54 -6.96
CA HIS A 40 -0.06 10.43 -7.86
C HIS A 40 -1.53 9.99 -7.78
N THR A 41 -2.01 9.45 -8.90
CA THR A 41 -3.25 8.70 -8.98
C THR A 41 -3.00 7.23 -8.66
N TRP A 42 -4.07 6.46 -8.52
CA TRP A 42 -3.95 5.04 -8.24
C TRP A 42 -3.19 4.35 -9.38
N ALA A 43 -2.20 3.55 -8.99
CA ALA A 43 -1.44 2.72 -9.90
C ALA A 43 -1.49 1.27 -9.42
N ASN A 44 -1.76 0.35 -10.35
CA ASN A 44 -1.77 -1.08 -10.06
C ASN A 44 -0.41 -1.51 -9.47
N PRO A 45 -0.37 -2.24 -8.34
CA PRO A 45 0.89 -2.74 -7.81
C PRO A 45 1.58 -3.70 -8.78
N THR A 46 2.90 -3.84 -8.64
CA THR A 46 3.63 -4.86 -9.38
C THR A 46 3.34 -6.26 -8.86
N THR A 47 3.60 -7.27 -9.68
CA THR A 47 3.59 -8.68 -9.27
C THR A 47 4.54 -8.92 -8.08
N ALA A 48 5.72 -8.31 -8.09
CA ALA A 48 6.68 -8.37 -6.99
C ALA A 48 6.14 -7.76 -5.70
N GLN A 49 5.50 -6.58 -5.77
CA GLN A 49 4.86 -5.94 -4.62
C GLN A 49 3.72 -6.79 -4.07
N ARG A 50 2.85 -7.34 -4.94
CA ARG A 50 1.80 -8.28 -4.52
C ARG A 50 2.39 -9.49 -3.79
N LYS A 51 3.40 -10.14 -4.37
CA LYS A 51 4.07 -11.31 -3.77
C LYS A 51 4.68 -10.99 -2.40
N ALA A 52 5.37 -9.86 -2.26
CA ALA A 52 5.98 -9.44 -0.99
C ALA A 52 4.92 -9.17 0.08
N ARG A 53 3.83 -8.48 -0.27
CA ARG A 53 2.73 -8.18 0.66
C ARG A 53 1.98 -9.43 1.08
N MET A 54 1.71 -10.36 0.16
CA MET A 54 1.11 -11.66 0.49
C MET A 54 1.99 -12.47 1.45
N ARG A 55 3.32 -12.47 1.25
CA ARG A 55 4.26 -13.12 2.17
C ARG A 55 4.27 -12.49 3.56
N ALA A 56 4.28 -11.16 3.63
CA ALA A 56 4.21 -10.44 4.89
C ALA A 56 2.90 -10.73 5.64
N ARG A 57 1.76 -10.84 4.93
CA ARG A 57 0.50 -11.30 5.53
C ARG A 57 0.61 -12.71 6.11
N ALA A 58 1.21 -13.64 5.37
CA ALA A 58 1.35 -15.02 5.81
C ALA A 58 2.25 -15.18 7.04
N GLN A 59 3.20 -14.26 7.26
CA GLN A 59 4.09 -14.25 8.42
C GLN A 59 3.45 -13.63 9.68
N THR A 60 2.29 -12.97 9.53
CA THR A 60 1.59 -12.28 10.63
C THR A 60 0.41 -13.11 11.18
N ASN A 61 0.22 -14.34 10.68
CA ASN A 61 -0.79 -15.30 11.12
C ASN A 61 -0.10 -16.49 11.79
#